data_AF-A0A952PM64-F1
#
_entry.id   AF-A0A952PM64-F1
#
_cell.length_a   1.000
_cell.length_b   1.000
_cell.length_c   1.000
_cell.angle_alpha   90.00
_cell.angle_beta   90.00
_cell.angle_gamma   90.00
#
_symmetry.space_group_name_H-M   'P 1'
#
loop_
_entity.id
_entity.type
_entity.pdbx_description
1 polymer ?
#
loop_
_entity_poly.entity_id
_entity_poly.type
_entity_poly.pdbx_seq_one_letter_code
_entity_poly.pdbx_strand_id
1 'polypeptide(L)'
;MSRIKRLTMTCTMAFAVQISSDARADGSFSYAGLEYYGSSQMTRAEVEKLVHLRPGASEKSVESVVDNLRKKFEKLRLSANVQIASVAPDKLFVVVDFENAPGTGVPTRILKNPHHVLTKSDKPDLLLQKLRARIERLNSEGREWSDSYPGGVRVFSDEPANQIATEIRRFGPAMRDEWLEVVASDPDKRLRCDAIELLNWAPAPVDTCAQLIPALDDSHYEVRAAAEEFIYPRLDLFPANFPFSNLAMSLVRQLKRPSHSDRIKSMAFIRALIARYPQMSVPFRRTSEQDLERFSRESNIPTVRKAADDLLVILQAPLPPGAPVEIPQAGF
;
A
#
# COMPACT_ATOMS: atom_id res chain seq x y z
N MET A 1 8.08 28.76 -18.41
CA MET A 1 8.58 27.53 -17.75
C MET A 1 7.95 27.41 -16.37
N SER A 2 6.75 26.82 -16.30
CA SER A 2 5.97 26.67 -15.06
C SER A 2 6.32 25.34 -14.41
N ARG A 3 6.85 25.38 -13.18
CA ARG A 3 7.11 24.18 -12.36
C ARG A 3 5.77 23.65 -11.85
N ILE A 4 5.28 22.59 -12.48
CA ILE A 4 4.14 21.79 -12.00
C ILE A 4 4.56 21.17 -10.65
N LYS A 5 3.99 21.69 -9.56
CA LYS A 5 4.00 21.02 -8.25
C LYS A 5 3.13 19.77 -8.39
N ARG A 6 3.75 18.59 -8.51
CA ARG A 6 3.04 17.31 -8.39
C ARG A 6 2.71 17.11 -6.92
N LEU A 7 1.45 17.34 -6.56
CA LEU A 7 0.87 16.81 -5.34
C LEU A 7 0.91 15.29 -5.47
N THR A 8 1.58 14.61 -4.54
CA THR A 8 1.46 13.16 -4.39
C THR A 8 0.03 12.92 -3.92
N MET A 9 -0.86 12.64 -4.87
CA MET A 9 -2.25 12.29 -4.57
C MET A 9 -2.22 10.91 -3.90
N THR A 10 -2.19 10.90 -2.57
CA THR A 10 -2.44 9.70 -1.79
C THR A 10 -3.85 9.27 -2.15
N CYS A 11 -3.98 8.23 -2.98
CA CYS A 11 -5.25 7.64 -3.31
C CYS A 11 -5.74 6.95 -2.02
N THR A 12 -6.50 7.69 -1.22
CA THR A 12 -7.19 7.17 -0.04
C THR A 12 -8.36 6.35 -0.53
N MET A 13 -8.09 5.15 -1.06
CA MET A 13 -9.11 4.12 -1.15
C MET A 13 -9.42 3.69 0.27
N ALA A 14 -10.66 3.95 0.67
CA ALA A 14 -11.24 3.44 1.90
C ALA A 14 -11.13 1.91 1.87
N PHE A 15 -10.13 1.37 2.57
CA PHE A 15 -10.28 0.05 3.15
C PHE A 15 -11.54 0.13 3.99
N ALA A 16 -12.59 -0.56 3.57
CA ALA A 16 -13.87 -0.59 4.25
C ALA A 16 -13.75 -1.31 5.61
N VAL A 17 -13.08 -0.67 6.56
CA VAL A 17 -13.55 -0.63 7.93
C VAL A 17 -14.70 0.37 7.86
N GLN A 18 -15.93 -0.09 8.05
CA GLN A 18 -17.08 0.80 8.20
C GLN A 18 -16.77 1.79 9.33
N ILE A 19 -16.37 3.01 8.96
CA ILE A 19 -16.34 4.15 9.85
C ILE A 19 -17.40 5.07 9.26
N SER A 20 -18.55 5.11 9.93
CA SER A 20 -19.66 5.99 9.62
C SER A 20 -19.14 7.39 9.34
N SER A 21 -19.42 7.90 8.14
CA SER A 21 -19.10 9.26 7.73
C SER A 21 -20.13 10.22 8.34
N ASP A 22 -19.95 10.55 9.62
CA ASP A 22 -20.66 11.68 10.21
C ASP A 22 -19.81 12.95 10.16
N ALA A 23 -20.40 13.97 9.55
CA ALA A 23 -20.07 15.39 9.59
C ALA A 23 -18.74 15.87 9.00
N ARG A 24 -18.84 16.53 7.83
CA ARG A 24 -17.92 17.57 7.36
C ARG A 24 -17.87 18.71 8.39
N ALA A 25 -16.86 18.70 9.26
CA ALA A 25 -16.33 19.91 9.85
C ALA A 25 -15.20 20.42 8.95
N ASP A 26 -15.02 21.74 8.90
CA ASP A 26 -13.95 22.47 8.21
C ASP A 26 -12.60 22.22 8.92
N GLY A 27 -12.23 20.94 9.01
CA GLY A 27 -11.23 20.41 9.93
C GLY A 27 -9.82 20.64 9.43
N SER A 28 -9.15 21.65 9.95
CA SER A 28 -7.72 21.81 9.70
C SER A 28 -6.95 20.62 10.32
N PHE A 29 -6.32 19.81 9.48
CA PHE A 29 -5.43 18.73 9.93
C PHE A 29 -4.40 19.27 10.94
N SER A 30 -4.27 18.57 12.07
CA SER A 30 -3.42 19.00 13.17
C SER A 30 -2.49 17.89 13.65
N TYR A 31 -1.27 18.26 14.03
CA TYR A 31 -0.27 17.33 14.53
C TYR A 31 -0.74 16.68 15.83
N ALA A 32 -0.74 15.35 15.86
CA ALA A 32 -1.17 14.55 17.00
C ALA A 32 -0.01 13.80 17.69
N GLY A 33 1.13 13.61 17.03
CA GLY A 33 2.30 13.01 17.66
C GLY A 33 3.32 12.38 16.71
N LEU A 34 4.36 11.81 17.32
CA LEU A 34 5.41 11.04 16.66
C LEU A 34 5.15 9.55 16.83
N GLU A 35 5.13 8.86 15.71
CA GLU A 35 5.30 7.42 15.63
C GLU A 35 6.77 7.12 15.34
N TYR A 36 7.40 6.34 16.21
CA TYR A 36 8.83 6.06 16.15
C TYR A 36 9.07 4.57 16.17
N TYR A 37 9.77 4.07 15.15
CA TYR A 37 10.27 2.71 15.09
C TYR A 37 11.79 2.74 15.15
N GLY A 38 12.31 2.06 16.18
CA GLY A 38 13.67 2.29 16.66
C GLY A 38 14.79 1.84 15.75
N SER A 39 15.94 2.51 15.90
CA SER A 39 17.25 1.92 15.56
C SER A 39 18.25 2.04 16.69
N SER A 40 19.38 1.36 16.52
CA SER A 40 20.60 1.58 17.29
C SER A 40 21.27 2.95 17.04
N GLN A 41 20.86 3.68 15.99
CA GLN A 41 21.56 4.89 15.52
C GLN A 41 21.01 6.19 16.11
N MET A 42 19.75 6.20 16.54
CA MET A 42 19.09 7.35 17.14
C MET A 42 18.02 6.86 18.10
N THR A 43 17.69 7.64 19.11
CA THR A 43 16.63 7.34 20.08
C THR A 43 15.36 8.11 19.75
N ARG A 44 14.22 7.63 20.27
CA ARG A 44 12.93 8.35 20.19
C ARG A 44 13.05 9.79 20.68
N ALA A 45 13.68 10.00 21.83
CA ALA A 45 13.84 11.31 22.44
C ALA A 45 14.66 12.28 21.57
N GLU A 46 15.66 11.78 20.83
CA GLU A 46 16.41 12.60 19.89
C GLU A 46 15.55 13.00 18.69
N VAL A 47 14.76 12.08 18.13
CA VAL A 47 13.84 12.40 17.03
C VAL A 47 12.77 13.40 17.49
N GLU A 48 12.20 13.23 18.68
CA GLU A 48 11.20 14.17 19.24
C GLU A 48 11.77 15.59 19.37
N LYS A 49 13.05 15.73 19.76
CA LYS A 49 13.76 17.02 19.78
C LYS A 49 13.92 17.62 18.38
N LEU A 50 14.09 16.79 17.34
CA LEU A 50 14.21 17.25 15.96
C LEU A 50 12.86 17.64 15.34
N VAL A 51 11.80 16.91 15.68
CA VAL A 51 10.44 17.20 15.23
C VAL A 51 9.99 18.55 15.80
N HIS A 52 10.19 18.77 17.10
CA HIS A 52 9.89 20.02 17.80
C HIS A 52 8.50 20.62 17.51
N LEU A 53 7.50 19.75 17.26
CA LEU A 53 6.11 20.15 17.08
C LEU A 53 5.32 19.93 18.37
N ARG A 54 4.46 20.90 18.69
CA ARG A 54 3.45 20.74 19.75
C ARG A 54 2.18 20.13 19.18
N PRO A 55 1.45 19.28 19.94
CA PRO A 55 0.12 18.84 19.53
C PRO A 55 -0.77 20.02 19.11
N GLY A 56 -1.49 19.87 17.99
CA GLY A 56 -2.29 20.95 17.39
C GLY A 56 -1.56 21.77 16.31
N ALA A 57 -0.27 21.53 16.05
CA ALA A 57 0.46 22.24 14.99
C ALA A 57 -0.18 22.00 13.61
N SER A 58 -0.15 23.02 12.74
CA SER A 58 -0.79 22.98 11.43
C SER A 58 -0.13 21.99 10.47
N GLU A 59 -0.89 21.49 9.50
CA GLU A 59 -0.41 20.64 8.40
C GLU A 59 0.87 21.18 7.73
N LYS A 60 0.91 22.47 7.37
CA LYS A 60 2.11 23.11 6.79
C LYS A 60 3.35 22.99 7.67
N SER A 61 3.17 23.03 9.00
CA SER A 61 4.28 22.87 9.95
C SER A 61 4.76 21.41 9.97
N VAL A 62 3.84 20.45 9.90
CA VAL A 62 4.14 19.02 9.80
C VAL A 62 4.92 18.72 8.52
N GLU A 63 4.46 19.21 7.37
CA GLU A 63 5.13 19.06 6.07
C GLU A 63 6.56 19.61 6.11
N SER A 64 6.73 20.83 6.63
CA SER A 64 8.04 21.48 6.75
C SER A 64 9.00 20.67 7.62
N VAL A 65 8.52 20.16 8.76
CA VAL A 65 9.35 19.34 9.66
C VAL A 65 9.74 18.01 9.01
N VAL A 66 8.81 17.35 8.32
CA VAL A 66 9.12 16.09 7.61
C VAL A 66 10.17 16.30 6.52
N ASP A 67 10.08 17.38 5.74
CA ASP A 67 11.08 17.71 4.73
C ASP A 67 12.46 18.01 5.36
N ASN A 68 12.49 18.68 6.50
CA ASN A 68 13.72 18.96 7.23
C ASN A 68 14.35 17.69 7.82
N LEU A 69 13.53 16.78 8.37
CA LEU A 69 13.99 15.48 8.87
C LEU A 69 14.60 14.63 7.75
N ARG A 70 13.93 14.54 6.59
CA ARG A 70 14.44 13.80 5.42
C ARG A 70 15.83 14.31 5.01
N LYS A 71 15.97 15.63 4.82
CA LYS A 71 17.26 16.26 4.46
C LYS A 71 18.33 16.02 5.53
N LYS A 72 17.94 16.07 6.81
CA LYS A 72 18.87 15.87 7.93
C LYS A 72 19.35 14.44 8.01
N PHE A 73 18.47 13.45 7.90
CA PHE A 73 18.83 12.03 7.95
C PHE A 73 19.66 11.63 6.73
N GLU A 74 19.33 12.15 5.54
CA GLU A 74 20.16 12.01 4.34
C GLU A 74 21.58 12.55 4.55
N LYS A 75 21.72 13.76 5.11
CA LYS A 75 23.03 14.36 5.43
C LYS A 75 23.82 13.54 6.45
N LEU A 76 23.13 12.94 7.43
CA LEU A 76 23.74 12.07 8.44
C LEU A 76 23.98 10.64 7.93
N ARG A 77 23.59 10.32 6.69
CA ARG A 77 23.65 8.97 6.10
C ARG A 77 22.92 7.93 6.94
N LEU A 78 21.84 8.33 7.58
CA LEU A 78 20.96 7.44 8.33
C LEU A 78 19.91 6.90 7.37
N SER A 79 19.77 5.58 7.32
CA SER A 79 18.71 4.94 6.53
C SER A 79 17.41 5.03 7.32
N ALA A 80 16.59 6.03 6.99
CA ALA A 80 15.35 6.31 7.68
C ALA A 80 14.23 6.64 6.70
N ASN A 81 13.06 6.07 6.93
CA ASN A 81 11.82 6.45 6.26
C ASN A 81 11.08 7.48 7.11
N VAL A 82 10.74 8.62 6.51
CA VAL A 82 9.99 9.70 7.16
C VAL A 82 8.71 9.97 6.37
N GLN A 83 7.56 9.75 7.00
CA GLN A 83 6.24 9.86 6.38
C GLN A 83 5.28 10.69 7.25
N ILE A 84 4.21 11.19 6.63
CA ILE A 84 3.05 11.75 7.33
C ILE A 84 1.95 10.70 7.26
N ALA A 85 1.42 10.28 8.41
CA ALA A 85 0.23 9.45 8.49
C ALA A 85 -0.97 10.33 8.87
N SER A 86 -2.00 10.33 8.04
CA SER A 86 -3.27 11.00 8.33
C SER A 86 -4.26 10.01 8.93
N VAL A 87 -4.88 10.37 10.04
CA VAL A 87 -5.87 9.58 10.78
C VAL A 87 -7.12 10.42 10.97
N ALA A 88 -8.27 9.88 10.55
CA ALA A 88 -9.53 10.58 10.66
C ALA A 88 -10.05 10.64 12.12
N PRO A 89 -10.77 11.73 12.50
CA PRO A 89 -10.83 13.01 11.80
C PRO A 89 -9.60 13.88 12.12
N ASP A 90 -8.99 14.45 11.09
CA ASP A 90 -8.06 15.60 11.13
C ASP A 90 -6.78 15.49 11.97
N LYS A 91 -6.25 14.28 12.18
CA LYS A 91 -4.99 14.07 12.92
C LYS A 91 -3.85 13.69 11.99
N LEU A 92 -2.71 14.35 12.14
CA LEU A 92 -1.47 14.02 11.45
C LEU A 92 -0.43 13.48 12.43
N PHE A 93 0.21 12.39 12.06
CA PHE A 93 1.35 11.84 12.77
C PHE A 93 2.58 11.93 11.89
N VAL A 94 3.70 12.34 12.48
CA VAL A 94 5.01 12.15 11.84
C VAL A 94 5.42 10.73 12.15
N VAL A 95 5.74 9.95 11.11
CA VAL A 95 6.24 8.58 11.24
C VAL A 95 7.72 8.59 10.88
N VAL A 96 8.56 8.19 11.82
CA VAL A 96 10.00 8.00 11.60
C VAL A 96 10.34 6.56 11.89
N ASP A 97 10.93 5.90 10.91
CA ASP A 97 11.30 4.50 11.00
C ASP A 97 12.72 4.33 10.50
N PHE A 98 13.62 3.87 11.36
CA PHE A 98 15.02 3.66 11.04
C PHE A 98 15.28 2.20 10.67
N GLU A 99 16.05 1.99 9.61
CA GLU A 99 16.58 0.66 9.32
C GLU A 99 17.72 0.34 10.29
N ASN A 100 17.60 -0.76 11.05
CA ASN A 100 18.54 -1.14 12.10
C ASN A 100 20.01 -1.29 11.64
N ALA A 101 20.24 -1.62 10.35
CA ALA A 101 21.53 -1.54 9.69
C ALA A 101 21.37 -1.54 8.15
N PRO A 102 22.31 -0.96 7.39
CA PRO A 102 22.36 -1.11 5.94
C PRO A 102 22.42 -2.60 5.57
N GLY A 103 21.43 -3.10 4.83
CA GLY A 103 21.36 -4.50 4.41
C GLY A 103 20.69 -5.47 5.39
N THR A 104 20.30 -5.04 6.59
CA THR A 104 19.42 -5.83 7.49
C THR A 104 17.94 -5.46 7.34
N GLY A 105 17.62 -4.61 6.37
CA GLY A 105 16.24 -4.25 6.04
C GLY A 105 15.45 -5.47 5.55
N VAL A 106 14.13 -5.37 5.58
CA VAL A 106 13.25 -6.39 4.99
C VAL A 106 13.63 -6.56 3.51
N PRO A 107 13.98 -7.79 3.06
CA PRO A 107 14.42 -8.02 1.69
C PRO A 107 13.46 -7.42 0.68
N THR A 108 13.99 -6.63 -0.25
CA THR A 108 13.26 -6.14 -1.43
C THR A 108 13.56 -7.06 -2.61
N ARG A 109 12.62 -7.18 -3.54
CA ARG A 109 12.86 -7.88 -4.80
C ARG A 109 14.01 -7.21 -5.55
N ILE A 110 14.72 -8.00 -6.34
CA ILE A 110 15.67 -7.52 -7.33
C ILE A 110 14.92 -7.48 -8.67
N LEU A 111 15.04 -6.37 -9.41
CA LEU A 111 14.44 -6.26 -10.74
C LEU A 111 15.06 -7.30 -11.67
N LYS A 112 14.23 -7.95 -12.49
CA LYS A 112 14.66 -8.95 -13.47
C LYS A 112 15.31 -8.21 -14.64
N ASN A 113 16.59 -8.46 -14.90
CA ASN A 113 17.34 -7.82 -16.00
C ASN A 113 17.07 -6.31 -16.11
N PRO A 114 17.54 -5.46 -15.17
CA PRO A 114 17.11 -4.07 -15.09
C PRO A 114 17.41 -3.28 -16.40
N HIS A 115 16.37 -2.85 -17.11
CA HIS A 115 16.47 -2.07 -18.35
C HIS A 115 15.18 -1.29 -18.60
N HIS A 116 15.25 -0.18 -19.34
CA HIS A 116 14.04 0.53 -19.77
C HIS A 116 13.29 -0.29 -20.81
N VAL A 117 12.02 -0.59 -20.54
CA VAL A 117 11.20 -1.43 -21.40
C VAL A 117 10.49 -0.56 -22.42
N LEU A 118 10.70 -0.85 -23.71
CA LEU A 118 10.03 -0.14 -24.80
C LEU A 118 8.68 -0.79 -25.07
N THR A 119 7.59 -0.06 -24.82
CA THR A 119 6.24 -0.50 -25.16
C THR A 119 5.91 -0.17 -26.61
N LYS A 120 4.98 -0.90 -27.22
CA LYS A 120 4.58 -0.66 -28.62
C LYS A 120 3.79 0.63 -28.84
N SER A 121 3.30 1.27 -27.77
CA SER A 121 2.42 2.44 -27.86
C SER A 121 2.36 3.18 -26.53
N ASP A 122 2.50 4.50 -26.58
CA ASP A 122 2.31 5.39 -25.41
C ASP A 122 0.83 5.78 -25.20
N LYS A 123 -0.07 5.37 -26.10
CA LYS A 123 -1.48 5.75 -26.05
C LYS A 123 -2.20 5.31 -24.76
N PRO A 124 -1.97 4.11 -24.21
CA PRO A 124 -2.56 3.72 -22.93
C PRO A 124 -2.18 4.66 -21.79
N ASP A 125 -0.91 5.08 -21.73
CA ASP A 125 -0.43 6.01 -20.70
C ASP A 125 -1.12 7.38 -20.82
N LEU A 126 -1.27 7.89 -22.04
CA LEU A 126 -2.02 9.14 -22.28
C LEU A 126 -3.48 9.05 -21.83
N LEU A 127 -4.13 7.90 -22.06
CA LEU A 127 -5.50 7.65 -21.58
C LEU A 127 -5.55 7.51 -20.06
N LEU A 128 -4.57 6.86 -19.45
CA LEU A 128 -4.45 6.75 -17.99
C LEU A 128 -4.33 8.13 -17.34
N GLN A 129 -3.53 9.04 -17.91
CA GLN A 129 -3.43 10.41 -17.41
C GLN A 129 -4.76 11.17 -17.53
N LYS A 130 -5.52 10.97 -18.62
CA LYS A 130 -6.87 11.55 -18.76
C LYS A 130 -7.84 10.99 -17.71
N LEU A 131 -7.76 9.70 -17.43
CA LEU A 131 -8.58 9.04 -16.41
C LEU A 131 -8.27 9.61 -15.02
N ARG A 132 -6.99 9.69 -14.64
CA ARG A 132 -6.56 10.28 -13.36
C ARG A 132 -7.04 11.73 -13.21
N ALA A 133 -6.88 12.55 -14.26
CA ALA A 133 -7.37 13.92 -14.27
C ALA A 133 -8.91 14.01 -14.14
N ARG A 134 -9.66 13.04 -14.67
CA ARG A 134 -11.11 12.96 -14.49
C ARG A 134 -11.47 12.65 -13.03
N ILE A 135 -10.80 11.69 -12.41
CA ILE A 135 -11.02 11.32 -11.01
C ILE A 135 -10.66 12.47 -10.07
N GLU A 136 -9.52 13.12 -10.29
CA GLU A 136 -9.10 14.31 -9.54
C GLU A 136 -10.16 15.43 -9.63
N ARG A 137 -10.71 15.65 -10.83
CA ARG A 137 -11.79 16.63 -11.02
C ARG A 137 -13.03 16.29 -10.21
N LEU A 138 -13.49 15.03 -10.24
CA LEU A 138 -14.65 14.58 -9.46
C LEU A 138 -14.44 14.86 -7.96
N ASN A 139 -13.25 14.56 -7.44
CA ASN A 139 -12.88 14.86 -6.05
C ASN A 139 -12.93 16.37 -5.77
N SER A 140 -12.36 17.20 -6.64
CA SER A 140 -12.36 18.66 -6.47
C SER A 140 -13.77 19.29 -6.54
N GLU A 141 -14.67 18.68 -7.31
CA GLU A 141 -16.07 19.08 -7.43
C GLU A 141 -16.94 18.55 -6.27
N GLY A 142 -16.37 17.73 -5.37
CA GLY A 142 -17.10 17.08 -4.28
C GLY A 142 -18.12 16.06 -4.77
N ARG A 143 -17.97 15.54 -5.99
CA ARG A 143 -18.85 14.54 -6.58
C ARG A 143 -18.45 13.16 -6.12
N GLU A 144 -19.41 12.42 -5.59
CA GLU A 144 -19.20 11.02 -5.22
C GLU A 144 -18.94 10.18 -6.47
N TRP A 145 -17.97 9.29 -6.34
CA TRP A 145 -17.68 8.25 -7.32
C TRP A 145 -17.14 7.03 -6.58
N SER A 146 -17.27 5.88 -7.19
CA SER A 146 -16.73 4.63 -6.69
C SER A 146 -16.17 3.79 -7.83
N ASP A 147 -15.35 2.81 -7.48
CA ASP A 147 -14.94 1.76 -8.39
C ASP A 147 -15.32 0.38 -7.84
N SER A 148 -15.39 -0.60 -8.74
CA SER A 148 -15.68 -1.99 -8.45
C SER A 148 -14.91 -2.89 -9.40
N TYR A 149 -14.84 -4.20 -9.09
CA TYR A 149 -14.02 -5.15 -9.83
C TYR A 149 -14.82 -6.35 -10.36
N PRO A 150 -15.92 -6.15 -11.12
CA PRO A 150 -16.70 -7.26 -11.67
C PRO A 150 -15.83 -8.12 -12.59
N GLY A 151 -15.74 -9.43 -12.29
CA GLY A 151 -14.87 -10.35 -13.01
C GLY A 151 -13.39 -9.99 -12.95
N GLY A 152 -12.96 -9.17 -11.97
CA GLY A 152 -11.57 -8.75 -11.80
C GLY A 152 -11.13 -7.61 -12.72
N VAL A 153 -12.06 -6.93 -13.40
CA VAL A 153 -11.77 -5.74 -14.21
C VAL A 153 -12.27 -4.49 -13.49
N ARG A 154 -11.45 -3.44 -13.42
CA ARG A 154 -11.83 -2.19 -12.74
C ARG A 154 -12.89 -1.43 -13.55
N VAL A 155 -13.99 -1.09 -12.91
CA VAL A 155 -15.11 -0.31 -13.47
C VAL A 155 -15.46 0.82 -12.52
N PHE A 156 -15.78 1.99 -13.05
CA PHE A 156 -16.14 3.19 -12.30
C PHE A 156 -17.66 3.40 -12.27
N SER A 157 -18.17 4.14 -11.28
CA SER A 157 -19.56 4.62 -11.28
C SER A 157 -19.76 5.83 -12.20
N ASP A 158 -18.68 6.57 -12.52
CA ASP A 158 -18.70 7.70 -13.44
C ASP A 158 -18.59 7.23 -14.90
N GLU A 159 -19.61 7.52 -15.71
CA GLU A 159 -19.68 7.08 -17.11
C GLU A 159 -18.54 7.65 -17.99
N PRO A 160 -18.17 8.94 -17.91
CA PRO A 160 -16.98 9.45 -18.61
C PRO A 160 -15.68 8.72 -18.25
N ALA A 161 -15.48 8.37 -16.98
CA ALA A 161 -14.33 7.57 -16.56
C ALA A 161 -14.38 6.15 -17.18
N ASN A 162 -15.57 5.52 -17.22
CA ASN A 162 -15.76 4.21 -17.86
C ASN A 162 -15.48 4.22 -19.36
N GLN A 163 -15.79 5.30 -20.06
CA GLN A 163 -15.49 5.43 -21.50
C GLN A 163 -13.97 5.43 -21.73
N ILE A 164 -13.22 6.18 -20.93
CA ILE A 164 -11.75 6.17 -20.99
C ILE A 164 -11.20 4.78 -20.64
N ALA A 165 -11.71 4.15 -19.59
CA ALA A 165 -11.34 2.79 -19.20
C ALA A 165 -11.62 1.77 -20.31
N THR A 166 -12.75 1.91 -21.01
CA THR A 166 -13.11 1.07 -22.16
C THR A 166 -12.14 1.25 -23.32
N GLU A 167 -11.65 2.47 -23.57
CA GLU A 167 -10.59 2.70 -24.55
C GLU A 167 -9.27 2.05 -24.14
N ILE A 168 -8.86 2.17 -22.86
CA ILE A 168 -7.65 1.52 -22.33
C ILE A 168 -7.73 0.00 -22.49
N ARG A 169 -8.90 -0.59 -22.16
CA ARG A 169 -9.14 -2.03 -22.24
C ARG A 169 -8.87 -2.63 -23.62
N ARG A 170 -9.03 -1.86 -24.70
CA ARG A 170 -8.75 -2.33 -26.07
C ARG A 170 -7.27 -2.67 -26.29
N PHE A 171 -6.36 -2.07 -25.54
CA PHE A 171 -4.92 -2.34 -25.61
C PHE A 171 -4.50 -3.54 -24.75
N GLY A 172 -5.27 -3.85 -23.71
CA GLY A 172 -4.97 -4.88 -22.72
C GLY A 172 -4.48 -6.20 -23.33
N PRO A 173 -5.21 -6.83 -24.27
CA PRO A 173 -4.80 -8.11 -24.85
C PRO A 173 -3.43 -8.10 -25.56
N ALA A 174 -3.06 -6.98 -26.18
CA ALA A 174 -1.82 -6.89 -26.95
C ALA A 174 -0.61 -6.42 -26.13
N MET A 175 -0.85 -5.72 -25.01
CA MET A 175 0.18 -5.03 -24.23
C MET A 175 0.33 -5.55 -22.80
N ARG A 176 -0.51 -6.51 -22.36
CA ARG A 176 -0.45 -7.08 -21.01
C ARG A 176 0.95 -7.55 -20.61
N ASP A 177 1.59 -8.33 -21.48
CA ASP A 177 2.89 -8.91 -21.17
C ASP A 177 4.00 -7.85 -21.18
N GLU A 178 3.87 -6.81 -22.02
CA GLU A 178 4.76 -5.63 -22.00
C GLU A 178 4.63 -4.88 -20.67
N TRP A 179 3.41 -4.68 -20.16
CA TRP A 179 3.21 -4.05 -18.85
C TRP A 179 3.77 -4.90 -17.71
N LEU A 180 3.61 -6.23 -17.76
CA LEU A 180 4.24 -7.12 -16.79
C LEU A 180 5.78 -7.06 -16.86
N GLU A 181 6.34 -6.93 -18.06
CA GLU A 181 7.78 -6.75 -18.26
C GLU A 181 8.28 -5.40 -17.71
N VAL A 182 7.54 -4.32 -17.93
CA VAL A 182 7.81 -3.00 -17.30
C VAL A 182 7.87 -3.16 -15.78
N VAL A 183 6.87 -3.82 -15.18
CA VAL A 183 6.84 -4.04 -13.73
C VAL A 183 8.03 -4.90 -13.26
N ALA A 184 8.46 -5.89 -14.03
CA ALA A 184 9.55 -6.77 -13.64
C ALA A 184 10.94 -6.13 -13.76
N SER A 185 11.12 -5.23 -14.74
CA SER A 185 12.45 -4.88 -15.26
C SER A 185 12.76 -3.39 -15.31
N ASP A 186 11.75 -2.52 -15.43
CA ASP A 186 12.00 -1.09 -15.66
C ASP A 186 12.54 -0.41 -14.38
N PRO A 187 13.67 0.31 -14.44
CA PRO A 187 14.21 1.01 -13.27
C PRO A 187 13.33 2.19 -12.82
N ASP A 188 12.52 2.79 -13.69
CA ASP A 188 11.62 3.89 -13.31
C ASP A 188 10.38 3.37 -12.57
N LYS A 189 10.31 3.65 -11.28
CA LYS A 189 9.18 3.31 -10.41
C LYS A 189 7.84 3.85 -10.93
N ARG A 190 7.83 4.99 -11.64
CA ARG A 190 6.59 5.60 -12.15
C ARG A 190 6.01 4.76 -13.28
N LEU A 191 6.87 4.30 -14.20
CA LEU A 191 6.46 3.38 -15.26
C LEU A 191 5.95 2.07 -14.68
N ARG A 192 6.60 1.54 -13.63
CA ARG A 192 6.09 0.35 -12.92
C ARG A 192 4.72 0.57 -12.29
N CYS A 193 4.48 1.69 -11.60
CA CYS A 193 3.17 2.01 -11.05
C CYS A 193 2.10 2.16 -12.14
N ASP A 194 2.40 2.89 -13.22
CA ASP A 194 1.48 3.11 -14.34
C ASP A 194 1.13 1.79 -15.04
N ALA A 195 2.10 0.91 -15.25
CA ALA A 195 1.89 -0.43 -15.79
C ALA A 195 0.98 -1.29 -14.89
N ILE A 196 1.16 -1.27 -13.56
CA ILE A 196 0.26 -1.97 -12.63
C ILE A 196 -1.16 -1.41 -12.72
N GLU A 197 -1.31 -0.08 -12.84
CA GLU A 197 -2.63 0.51 -12.96
C GLU A 197 -3.30 0.12 -14.28
N LEU A 198 -2.58 0.13 -15.41
CA LEU A 198 -3.07 -0.30 -16.72
C LEU A 198 -3.51 -1.78 -16.73
N LEU A 199 -2.82 -2.64 -15.98
CA LEU A 199 -3.18 -4.06 -15.84
C LEU A 199 -4.61 -4.26 -15.31
N ASN A 200 -5.25 -3.26 -14.66
CA ASN A 200 -6.65 -3.35 -14.22
C ASN A 200 -7.64 -3.60 -15.35
N TRP A 201 -7.27 -3.30 -16.59
CA TRP A 201 -8.08 -3.50 -17.79
C TRP A 201 -7.48 -4.54 -18.75
N ALA A 202 -6.40 -5.23 -18.35
CA ALA A 202 -5.82 -6.34 -19.09
C ALA A 202 -6.62 -7.65 -18.86
N PRO A 203 -6.52 -8.63 -19.78
CA PRO A 203 -7.11 -9.95 -19.56
C PRO A 203 -6.38 -10.75 -18.47
N ALA A 204 -6.97 -11.88 -18.08
CA ALA A 204 -6.40 -12.85 -17.14
C ALA A 204 -6.01 -12.27 -15.75
N PRO A 205 -6.95 -11.66 -15.01
CA PRO A 205 -6.64 -10.97 -13.75
C PRO A 205 -6.00 -11.87 -12.68
N VAL A 206 -6.40 -13.14 -12.60
CA VAL A 206 -5.84 -14.10 -11.63
C VAL A 206 -4.37 -14.41 -11.93
N ASP A 207 -4.04 -14.67 -13.19
CA ASP A 207 -2.65 -14.89 -13.61
C ASP A 207 -1.82 -13.62 -13.38
N THR A 208 -2.38 -12.44 -13.69
CA THR A 208 -1.74 -11.16 -13.40
C THR A 208 -1.46 -10.99 -11.91
N CYS A 209 -2.40 -11.35 -11.02
CA CYS A 209 -2.17 -11.31 -9.58
C CYS A 209 -0.98 -12.20 -9.16
N ALA A 210 -0.89 -13.41 -9.70
CA ALA A 210 0.23 -14.32 -9.40
C ALA A 210 1.58 -13.72 -9.84
N GLN A 211 1.62 -13.12 -11.03
CA GLN A 211 2.82 -12.47 -11.57
C GLN A 211 3.20 -11.17 -10.82
N LEU A 212 2.24 -10.50 -10.18
CA LEU A 212 2.46 -9.28 -9.40
C LEU A 212 2.86 -9.53 -7.95
N ILE A 213 2.78 -10.76 -7.43
CA ILE A 213 3.22 -11.07 -6.04
C ILE A 213 4.63 -10.53 -5.75
N PRO A 214 5.65 -10.72 -6.61
CA PRO A 214 6.97 -10.15 -6.36
C PRO A 214 6.95 -8.62 -6.17
N ALA A 215 6.05 -7.89 -6.83
CA ALA A 215 5.94 -6.43 -6.72
C ALA A 215 5.46 -5.96 -5.34
N LEU A 216 4.84 -6.83 -4.53
CA LEU A 216 4.56 -6.58 -3.11
C LEU A 216 5.84 -6.39 -2.29
N ASP A 217 6.98 -6.83 -2.82
CA ASP A 217 8.31 -6.64 -2.24
C ASP A 217 9.17 -5.64 -3.02
N ASP A 218 8.59 -4.79 -3.88
CA ASP A 218 9.35 -3.74 -4.60
C ASP A 218 10.13 -2.84 -3.64
N SER A 219 11.28 -2.32 -4.08
CA SER A 219 12.07 -1.37 -3.29
C SER A 219 11.31 -0.05 -3.04
N HIS A 220 10.39 0.32 -3.94
CA HIS A 220 9.59 1.53 -3.81
C HIS A 220 8.19 1.23 -3.27
N TYR A 221 7.80 1.96 -2.21
CA TYR A 221 6.50 1.79 -1.56
C TYR A 221 5.31 2.05 -2.49
N GLU A 222 5.44 2.99 -3.45
CA GLU A 222 4.38 3.30 -4.41
C GLU A 222 4.06 2.11 -5.32
N VAL A 223 5.07 1.31 -5.67
CA VAL A 223 4.90 0.10 -6.49
C VAL A 223 4.26 -1.01 -5.65
N ARG A 224 4.67 -1.17 -4.39
CA ARG A 224 4.03 -2.12 -3.45
C ARG A 224 2.55 -1.79 -3.27
N ALA A 225 2.25 -0.52 -3.01
CA ALA A 225 0.88 -0.03 -2.85
C ALA A 225 0.03 -0.28 -4.11
N ALA A 226 0.58 -0.03 -5.31
CA ALA A 226 -0.12 -0.31 -6.57
C ALA A 226 -0.39 -1.81 -6.74
N ALA A 227 0.58 -2.68 -6.39
CA ALA A 227 0.41 -4.13 -6.44
C ALA A 227 -0.65 -4.61 -5.44
N GLU A 228 -0.68 -4.08 -4.23
CA GLU A 228 -1.72 -4.38 -3.23
C GLU A 228 -3.10 -3.96 -3.72
N GLU A 229 -3.23 -2.75 -4.27
CA GLU A 229 -4.48 -2.21 -4.82
C GLU A 229 -4.98 -3.03 -6.02
N PHE A 230 -4.06 -3.66 -6.77
CA PHE A 230 -4.43 -4.60 -7.81
C PHE A 230 -4.88 -5.96 -7.24
N ILE A 231 -4.11 -6.56 -6.34
CA ILE A 231 -4.32 -7.95 -5.92
C ILE A 231 -5.50 -8.06 -4.92
N TYR A 232 -5.62 -7.13 -3.98
CA TYR A 232 -6.58 -7.21 -2.87
C TYR A 232 -8.05 -7.32 -3.31
N PRO A 233 -8.57 -6.50 -4.26
CA PRO A 233 -9.97 -6.59 -4.69
C PRO A 233 -10.29 -7.88 -5.47
N ARG A 234 -9.28 -8.68 -5.82
CA ARG A 234 -9.40 -9.89 -6.66
C ARG A 234 -9.23 -11.18 -5.86
N LEU A 235 -9.11 -11.10 -4.54
CA LEU A 235 -8.95 -12.27 -3.67
C LEU A 235 -10.03 -13.33 -3.90
N ASP A 236 -11.26 -12.89 -4.19
CA ASP A 236 -12.38 -13.80 -4.39
C ASP A 236 -12.30 -14.64 -5.66
N LEU A 237 -11.40 -14.28 -6.58
CA LEU A 237 -11.20 -14.96 -7.87
C LEU A 237 -10.11 -16.02 -7.79
N PHE A 238 -9.37 -16.14 -6.68
CA PHE A 238 -8.20 -17.02 -6.62
C PHE A 238 -8.61 -18.50 -6.53
N PRO A 239 -8.09 -19.34 -7.45
CA PRO A 239 -8.30 -20.78 -7.40
C PRO A 239 -7.48 -21.42 -6.26
N ALA A 240 -7.80 -22.67 -5.92
CA ALA A 240 -7.10 -23.40 -4.85
C ALA A 240 -5.59 -23.57 -5.10
N ASN A 241 -5.16 -23.62 -6.36
CA ASN A 241 -3.75 -23.74 -6.76
C ASN A 241 -3.01 -22.39 -6.88
N PHE A 242 -3.63 -21.27 -6.48
CA PHE A 242 -2.96 -19.98 -6.45
C PHE A 242 -1.76 -20.00 -5.47
N PRO A 243 -0.65 -19.28 -5.74
CA PRO A 243 0.56 -19.30 -4.91
C PRO A 243 0.40 -18.52 -3.58
N PHE A 244 -0.49 -19.00 -2.70
CA PHE A 244 -0.81 -18.37 -1.41
C PHE A 244 0.38 -18.27 -0.46
N SER A 245 1.32 -19.21 -0.51
CA SER A 245 2.56 -19.16 0.28
C SER A 245 3.39 -17.92 -0.06
N ASN A 246 3.61 -17.66 -1.35
CA ASN A 246 4.37 -16.50 -1.83
C ASN A 246 3.66 -15.19 -1.47
N LEU A 247 2.34 -15.14 -1.65
CA LEU A 247 1.53 -13.99 -1.25
C LEU A 247 1.66 -13.74 0.26
N ALA A 248 1.45 -14.75 1.09
CA ALA A 248 1.50 -14.64 2.53
C ALA A 248 2.89 -14.22 3.05
N MET A 249 3.98 -14.79 2.50
CA MET A 249 5.34 -14.36 2.85
C MET A 249 5.59 -12.89 2.50
N SER A 250 5.06 -12.40 1.38
CA SER A 250 5.18 -11.00 0.98
C SER A 250 4.43 -10.09 1.96
N LEU A 251 3.22 -10.49 2.39
CA LEU A 251 2.45 -9.76 3.40
C LEU A 251 3.18 -9.72 4.76
N VAL A 252 3.72 -10.85 5.23
CA VAL A 252 4.53 -10.90 6.47
C VAL A 252 5.73 -9.96 6.39
N ARG A 253 6.40 -9.91 5.23
CA ARG A 253 7.50 -8.97 5.00
C ARG A 253 7.03 -7.52 5.08
N GLN A 254 5.88 -7.19 4.50
CA GLN A 254 5.31 -5.83 4.59
C GLN A 254 4.99 -5.38 6.02
N LEU A 255 4.54 -6.28 6.91
CA LEU A 255 4.39 -5.94 8.33
C LEU A 255 5.69 -5.44 8.96
N LYS A 256 6.82 -6.00 8.52
CA LYS A 256 8.15 -5.65 9.00
C LYS A 256 8.74 -4.42 8.29
N ARG A 257 8.11 -3.93 7.22
CA ARG A 257 8.64 -2.79 6.45
C ARG A 257 8.45 -1.47 7.20
N PRO A 258 9.32 -0.48 6.95
CA PRO A 258 9.33 0.78 7.66
C PRO A 258 8.28 1.78 7.13
N SER A 259 7.06 1.33 6.81
CA SER A 259 5.99 2.20 6.34
C SER A 259 4.68 1.88 7.05
N HIS A 260 4.05 2.93 7.59
CA HIS A 260 2.71 2.86 8.15
C HIS A 260 1.68 2.31 7.15
N SER A 261 1.75 2.76 5.89
CA SER A 261 0.82 2.29 4.85
C SER A 261 0.99 0.79 4.59
N ASP A 262 2.23 0.31 4.44
CA ASP A 262 2.49 -1.11 4.18
C ASP A 262 1.92 -1.97 5.32
N ARG A 263 2.13 -1.56 6.58
CA ARG A 263 1.63 -2.29 7.75
C ARG A 263 0.11 -2.38 7.79
N ILE A 264 -0.59 -1.25 7.65
CA ILE A 264 -2.06 -1.25 7.67
C ILE A 264 -2.63 -2.06 6.53
N LYS A 265 -2.14 -1.84 5.30
CA LYS A 265 -2.63 -2.55 4.12
C LYS A 265 -2.36 -4.05 4.25
N SER A 266 -1.17 -4.44 4.72
CA SER A 266 -0.83 -5.84 4.97
C SER A 266 -1.73 -6.48 6.04
N MET A 267 -1.98 -5.82 7.18
CA MET A 267 -2.89 -6.36 8.21
C MET A 267 -4.32 -6.55 7.67
N ALA A 268 -4.83 -5.58 6.90
CA ALA A 268 -6.13 -5.69 6.24
C ALA A 268 -6.16 -6.83 5.22
N PHE A 269 -5.09 -6.98 4.43
CA PHE A 269 -4.92 -8.06 3.47
C PHE A 269 -4.92 -9.42 4.16
N ILE A 270 -4.09 -9.60 5.20
CA ILE A 270 -4.02 -10.85 5.99
C ILE A 270 -5.38 -11.18 6.58
N ARG A 271 -6.08 -10.19 7.15
CA ARG A 271 -7.45 -10.38 7.68
C ARG A 271 -8.42 -10.89 6.61
N ALA A 272 -8.45 -10.26 5.43
CA ALA A 272 -9.31 -10.70 4.33
C ALA A 272 -8.95 -12.12 3.85
N LEU A 273 -7.65 -12.43 3.81
CA LEU A 273 -7.17 -13.73 3.40
C LEU A 273 -7.55 -14.82 4.40
N ILE A 274 -7.45 -14.58 5.71
CA ILE A 274 -7.90 -15.52 6.75
C ILE A 274 -9.42 -15.67 6.75
N ALA A 275 -10.18 -14.59 6.52
CA ALA A 275 -11.63 -14.68 6.43
C ALA A 275 -12.09 -15.65 5.32
N ARG A 276 -11.35 -15.70 4.21
CA ARG A 276 -11.59 -16.61 3.09
C ARG A 276 -10.95 -17.99 3.27
N TYR A 277 -9.75 -18.03 3.86
CA TYR A 277 -8.96 -19.23 4.10
C TYR A 277 -8.55 -19.31 5.58
N PRO A 278 -9.47 -19.72 6.49
CA PRO A 278 -9.24 -19.70 7.94
C PRO A 278 -7.97 -20.43 8.40
N GLN A 279 -7.57 -21.46 7.67
CA GLN A 279 -6.40 -22.28 7.91
C GLN A 279 -5.06 -21.53 7.68
N MET A 280 -5.08 -20.34 7.04
CA MET A 280 -3.92 -19.43 6.99
C MET A 280 -3.64 -18.75 8.33
N SER A 281 -4.58 -18.77 9.29
CA SER A 281 -4.37 -18.17 10.62
C SER A 281 -3.17 -18.76 11.36
N VAL A 282 -2.99 -20.09 11.32
CA VAL A 282 -1.89 -20.79 12.01
C VAL A 282 -0.51 -20.30 11.57
N PRO A 283 -0.17 -20.29 10.27
CA PRO A 283 1.14 -19.79 9.87
C PRO A 283 1.32 -18.29 10.12
N PHE A 284 0.30 -17.44 9.89
CA PHE A 284 0.42 -16.02 10.19
C PHE A 284 0.65 -15.78 11.69
N ARG A 285 -0.01 -16.55 12.57
CA ARG A 285 0.26 -16.51 14.00
C ARG A 285 1.73 -16.80 14.28
N ARG A 286 2.26 -17.91 13.73
CA ARG A 286 3.67 -18.30 13.92
C ARG A 286 4.67 -17.24 13.49
N THR A 287 4.41 -16.52 12.39
CA THR A 287 5.39 -15.59 11.79
C THR A 287 5.22 -14.14 12.22
N SER A 288 4.02 -13.74 12.66
CA SER A 288 3.65 -12.32 12.79
C SER A 288 3.13 -11.93 14.17
N GLU A 289 2.82 -12.88 15.06
CA GLU A 289 2.21 -12.59 16.37
C GLU A 289 3.03 -11.58 17.19
N GLN A 290 4.34 -11.78 17.29
CA GLN A 290 5.23 -10.88 18.05
C GLN A 290 5.24 -9.44 17.48
N ASP A 291 5.24 -9.29 16.16
CA ASP A 291 5.18 -7.97 15.52
C ASP A 291 3.83 -7.29 15.77
N LEU A 292 2.73 -8.06 15.71
CA LEU A 292 1.39 -7.56 15.97
C LEU A 292 1.18 -7.18 17.44
N GLU A 293 1.67 -7.97 18.39
CA GLU A 293 1.68 -7.64 19.83
C GLU A 293 2.45 -6.35 20.09
N ARG A 294 3.61 -6.18 19.43
CA ARG A 294 4.37 -4.94 19.51
C ARG A 294 3.56 -3.75 18.98
N PHE A 295 2.93 -3.88 17.80
CA PHE A 295 2.11 -2.80 17.23
C PHE A 295 0.89 -2.45 18.10
N SER A 296 0.22 -3.45 18.65
CA SER A 296 -0.88 -3.31 19.61
C SER A 296 -0.45 -2.51 20.85
N ARG A 297 0.72 -2.83 21.42
CA ARG A 297 1.19 -2.18 22.65
C ARG A 297 1.82 -0.80 22.42
N GLU A 298 2.58 -0.64 21.34
CA GLU A 298 3.54 0.47 21.19
C GLU A 298 3.16 1.52 20.15
N SER A 299 2.25 1.22 19.21
CA SER A 299 1.87 2.18 18.18
C SER A 299 1.05 3.33 18.77
N ASN A 300 1.47 4.57 18.52
CA ASN A 300 0.70 5.78 18.84
C ASN A 300 -0.36 6.10 17.78
N ILE A 301 -0.29 5.46 16.61
CA ILE A 301 -1.28 5.61 15.55
C ILE A 301 -2.47 4.68 15.84
N PRO A 302 -3.68 5.21 16.13
CA PRO A 302 -4.81 4.39 16.56
C PRO A 302 -5.26 3.36 15.52
N THR A 303 -5.14 3.67 14.23
CA THR A 303 -5.55 2.77 13.14
C THR A 303 -4.63 1.56 13.03
N VAL A 304 -3.31 1.72 13.23
CA VAL A 304 -2.36 0.60 13.30
C VAL A 304 -2.67 -0.26 14.52
N ARG A 305 -2.82 0.38 15.70
CA ARG A 305 -3.09 -0.33 16.95
C ARG A 305 -4.35 -1.19 16.83
N LYS A 306 -5.46 -0.58 16.41
CA LYS A 306 -6.74 -1.26 16.23
C LYS A 306 -6.64 -2.39 15.19
N ALA A 307 -5.95 -2.17 14.07
CA ALA A 307 -5.77 -3.22 13.07
C ALA A 307 -4.96 -4.40 13.60
N ALA A 308 -3.95 -4.14 14.44
CA ALA A 308 -3.17 -5.18 15.09
C ALA A 308 -4.00 -5.95 16.13
N ASP A 309 -4.76 -5.24 16.97
CA ASP A 309 -5.67 -5.84 17.95
C ASP A 309 -6.71 -6.75 17.29
N ASP A 310 -7.40 -6.23 16.27
CA ASP A 310 -8.40 -6.98 15.50
C ASP A 310 -7.79 -8.26 14.89
N LEU A 311 -6.58 -8.15 14.34
CA LEU A 311 -5.91 -9.30 13.71
C LEU A 311 -5.41 -10.31 14.76
N LEU A 312 -4.92 -9.88 15.92
CA LEU A 312 -4.53 -10.77 17.01
C LEU A 312 -5.73 -11.61 17.50
N VAL A 313 -6.90 -10.98 17.65
CA VAL A 313 -8.14 -11.70 18.02
C VAL A 313 -8.48 -12.79 16.99
N ILE A 314 -8.41 -12.46 15.69
CA ILE A 314 -8.64 -13.42 14.61
C ILE A 314 -7.61 -14.54 14.64
N LEU A 315 -6.33 -14.19 14.83
CA LEU A 315 -5.24 -15.16 14.85
C LEU A 315 -5.36 -16.10 16.02
N GLN A 316 -5.87 -15.68 17.19
CA GLN A 316 -6.03 -16.49 18.40
C GLN A 316 -7.30 -17.36 18.39
N ALA A 317 -8.29 -17.05 17.56
CA ALA A 317 -9.52 -17.82 17.46
C ALA A 317 -9.26 -19.29 17.06
N PRO A 318 -10.03 -20.25 17.60
CA PRO A 318 -9.95 -21.64 17.16
C PRO A 318 -10.37 -21.77 15.69
N LEU A 319 -9.74 -22.70 14.97
CA LEU A 319 -10.10 -22.96 13.57
C LEU A 319 -11.56 -23.45 13.48
N PRO A 320 -12.33 -23.03 12.45
CA PRO A 320 -13.67 -23.53 12.24
C PRO A 320 -13.66 -25.05 11.99
N PRO A 321 -14.60 -25.81 12.56
CA PRO A 321 -14.71 -27.25 12.30
C PRO A 321 -15.00 -27.51 10.83
N GLY A 322 -14.26 -28.43 10.20
CA GLY A 322 -14.43 -28.79 8.79
C GLY A 322 -13.76 -27.85 7.79
N ALA A 323 -12.90 -26.92 8.23
CA ALA A 323 -12.08 -26.13 7.31
C ALA A 323 -11.23 -27.07 6.43
N PRO A 324 -11.34 -27.00 5.09
CA PRO A 324 -10.58 -27.86 4.19
C PRO A 324 -9.08 -27.69 4.44
N VAL A 325 -8.39 -28.82 4.61
CA VAL A 325 -6.96 -28.90 5.00
C VAL A 325 -6.03 -28.55 3.83
N GLU A 326 -6.54 -28.51 2.61
CA GLU A 326 -5.75 -28.25 1.41
C GLU A 326 -5.47 -26.76 1.21
N ILE A 327 -4.58 -26.22 2.04
CA ILE A 327 -3.62 -25.24 1.52
C ILE A 327 -2.39 -26.04 1.10
N PRO A 328 -1.95 -25.96 -0.18
CA PRO A 328 -0.69 -26.56 -0.58
C PRO A 328 0.41 -26.02 0.33
N GLN A 329 1.03 -26.92 1.09
CA GLN A 329 1.86 -26.64 2.26
C GLN A 329 2.59 -25.29 2.19
N ALA A 330 2.09 -24.33 2.95
CA ALA A 330 2.81 -23.10 3.16
C ALA A 330 3.90 -23.38 4.21
N GLY A 331 5.06 -23.83 3.74
CA GLY A 331 6.31 -23.71 4.47
C GLY A 331 6.71 -22.23 4.46
N PHE A 332 6.41 -21.53 5.54
CA PHE A 332 6.94 -20.20 5.82
C PHE A 332 8.36 -20.31 6.34
#